data_AF-A0A1E5IYW0-F1
#
_entry.id   AF-A0A1E5IYW0-F1
#
_cell.length_a   1.000
_cell.length_b   1.000
_cell.length_c   1.000
_cell.angle_alpha   90.00
_cell.angle_beta   90.00
_cell.angle_gamma   90.00
#
_symmetry.space_group_name_H-M   'P 1'
#
loop_
_entity.id
_entity.type
_entity.pdbx_description
1 polymer ?
#
loop_
_entity_poly.entity_id
_entity_poly.type
_entity_poly.pdbx_seq_one_letter_code
_entity_poly.pdbx_strand_id
1 'polypeptide(L)'
;MYFLITMHSEPRFYDLTCQQVLPELDYIESLTKTFIQNGEVRTVKLSSTSFMSGENDWMVSCPREAIEQLRELGIHPFKTKNEAREFAKLNQLDSFRYLKI
;
A
#
# COMPACT_ATOMS: atom_id res chain seq x y z
N MET A 1 1.06 -8.56 3.84
CA MET A 1 2.37 -7.88 4.00
C MET A 1 2.13 -6.39 4.17
N TYR A 2 3.14 -5.59 4.49
CA TYR A 2 2.96 -4.17 4.75
C TYR A 2 4.07 -3.32 4.13
N PHE A 3 3.71 -2.29 3.36
CA PHE A 3 4.64 -1.22 3.02
C PHE A 3 4.48 -0.05 4.00
N LEU A 4 5.56 0.69 4.21
CA LEU A 4 5.53 1.99 4.85
C LEU A 4 5.35 3.04 3.76
N ILE A 5 4.35 3.89 3.93
CA ILE A 5 4.05 5.00 3.00
C ILE A 5 3.91 6.32 3.76
N THR A 6 4.10 7.45 3.08
CA THR A 6 3.81 8.78 3.64
C THR A 6 2.31 8.99 3.85
N MET A 7 1.93 9.95 4.70
CA MET A 7 0.52 10.27 4.97
C MET A 7 -0.18 11.10 3.89
N HIS A 8 0.54 11.53 2.85
CA HIS A 8 0.03 12.41 1.79
C HIS A 8 -0.96 11.70 0.85
N SER A 9 -1.69 12.49 0.06
CA SER A 9 -2.66 11.96 -0.92
C SER A 9 -1.99 10.96 -1.84
N GLU A 10 -0.85 11.34 -2.42
CA GLU A 10 0.00 10.46 -3.22
C GLU A 10 0.98 9.69 -2.32
N PRO A 11 0.86 8.35 -2.23
CA PRO A 11 1.67 7.57 -1.32
C PRO A 11 3.09 7.46 -1.85
N ARG A 12 4.02 8.16 -1.20
CA ARG A 12 5.45 7.87 -1.33
C ARG A 12 5.80 6.70 -0.44
N PHE A 13 6.61 5.79 -0.95
CA PHE A 13 7.03 4.59 -0.25
C PHE A 13 8.39 4.83 0.41
N TYR A 14 8.62 4.19 1.55
CA TYR A 14 9.94 4.18 2.17
C TYR A 14 10.74 2.97 1.70
N ASP A 15 11.96 3.21 1.22
CA ASP A 15 12.93 2.16 0.96
C ASP A 15 13.60 1.68 2.28
N LEU A 16 14.54 0.73 2.16
CA LEU A 16 15.31 0.24 3.31
C LEU A 16 16.28 1.27 3.91
N THR A 17 16.55 2.38 3.21
CA THR A 17 17.39 3.49 3.67
C THR A 17 16.57 4.64 4.27
N CYS A 18 15.25 4.45 4.42
CA CYS A 18 14.28 5.44 4.88
C CYS A 18 14.13 6.66 3.96
N GLN A 19 14.56 6.56 2.71
CA GLN A 19 14.29 7.55 1.69
C GLN A 19 12.88 7.35 1.12
N GLN A 20 12.23 8.48 0.81
CA GLN A 20 10.92 8.49 0.19
C GLN A 20 11.08 8.39 -1.32
N VAL A 21 10.48 7.35 -1.90
CA VAL A 21 10.42 7.14 -3.34
C VAL A 21 8.98 7.30 -3.77
N LEU A 22 8.77 8.09 -4.84
CA LEU A 22 7.48 8.19 -5.50
C LEU A 22 7.51 7.30 -6.75
N PRO A 23 6.95 6.08 -6.69
CA PRO A 23 6.90 5.19 -7.84
C PRO A 23 5.83 5.63 -8.84
N GLU A 24 6.11 5.51 -10.13
CA GLU A 24 5.10 5.63 -11.17
C GLU A 24 4.33 4.31 -11.27
N LEU A 25 3.15 4.24 -10.64
CA LEU A 25 2.28 3.07 -10.66
C LEU A 25 1.00 3.37 -11.45
N ASP A 26 0.38 2.32 -11.99
CA ASP A 26 -0.89 2.42 -12.71
C ASP A 26 -2.08 2.40 -11.72
N TYR A 27 -2.51 3.61 -11.35
CA TYR A 27 -3.61 3.82 -10.42
C TYR A 27 -4.97 3.88 -11.11
N ILE A 28 -6.00 3.36 -10.42
CA ILE A 28 -7.35 3.25 -10.96
C ILE A 28 -8.36 4.00 -10.10
N GLU A 29 -9.38 4.57 -10.75
CA GLU A 29 -10.45 5.30 -10.04
C GLU A 29 -11.48 4.36 -9.42
N SER A 30 -11.55 3.11 -9.87
CA SER A 30 -12.48 2.12 -9.33
C SER A 30 -11.91 0.71 -9.28
N LEU A 31 -12.10 0.05 -8.14
CA LEU A 31 -11.65 -1.31 -7.86
C LEU A 31 -12.87 -2.18 -7.52
N THR A 32 -13.02 -3.32 -8.17
CA THR A 32 -14.06 -4.31 -7.82
C THR A 32 -13.46 -5.39 -6.94
N LYS A 33 -14.00 -5.58 -5.73
CA LYS A 33 -13.59 -6.65 -4.81
C LYS A 33 -14.71 -7.65 -4.64
N THR A 34 -14.39 -8.92 -4.79
CA THR A 34 -15.31 -10.03 -4.52
C THR A 34 -14.77 -10.86 -3.37
N PHE A 35 -15.58 -11.11 -2.35
CA PHE A 35 -15.21 -11.87 -1.17
C PHE A 35 -16.41 -12.62 -0.59
N ILE A 36 -16.14 -13.64 0.23
CA ILE A 36 -17.18 -14.39 0.93
C ILE A 36 -17.37 -13.79 2.32
N GLN A 37 -18.61 -13.42 2.64
CA GLN A 37 -19.01 -12.94 3.96
C GLN A 37 -20.21 -13.73 4.43
N ASN A 38 -20.09 -14.41 5.58
CA ASN A 38 -21.15 -15.24 6.16
C ASN A 38 -21.69 -16.34 5.22
N GLY A 39 -20.82 -16.91 4.38
CA GLY A 39 -21.21 -17.94 3.40
C GLY A 39 -21.80 -17.40 2.10
N GLU A 40 -21.98 -16.10 1.96
CA GLU A 40 -22.48 -15.45 0.74
C GLU A 40 -21.34 -14.78 -0.04
N VAL A 41 -21.37 -14.89 -1.36
CA VAL A 41 -20.47 -14.14 -2.24
C VAL A 41 -20.97 -12.70 -2.33
N ARG A 42 -20.14 -11.76 -1.90
CA ARG A 42 -20.39 -10.32 -2.02
C ARG A 42 -19.40 -9.69 -2.98
N THR A 43 -19.90 -8.79 -3.80
CA THR A 43 -19.08 -7.97 -4.69
C THR A 43 -19.33 -6.51 -4.38
N VAL A 44 -18.25 -5.77 -4.14
CA VAL A 44 -18.28 -4.34 -3.82
C VAL A 44 -17.45 -3.61 -4.86
N LYS A 45 -18.00 -2.53 -5.40
CA LYS A 45 -17.24 -1.58 -6.21
C LYS A 45 -16.79 -0.44 -5.30
N LEU A 46 -15.49 -0.31 -5.16
CA LEU A 46 -14.85 0.82 -4.51
C LEU A 46 -14.53 1.86 -5.57
N SER A 47 -14.76 3.13 -5.26
CA SER A 47 -14.39 4.26 -6.10
C SER A 47 -13.65 5.28 -5.25
N SER A 48 -12.54 5.80 -5.77
CA SER A 48 -11.75 6.81 -5.10
C SER A 48 -11.11 7.75 -6.12
N THR A 49 -11.09 9.04 -5.80
CA THR A 49 -10.24 10.02 -6.49
C THR A 49 -8.82 10.07 -5.90
N SER A 50 -8.55 9.20 -4.93
CA SER A 50 -7.25 9.03 -4.27
C SER A 50 -6.66 7.66 -4.62
N PHE A 51 -5.36 7.54 -4.42
CA PHE A 51 -4.56 6.32 -4.59
C PHE A 51 -4.93 5.21 -3.59
N MET A 52 -5.76 5.54 -2.60
CA MET A 52 -6.31 4.65 -1.58
C MET A 52 -7.84 4.76 -1.53
N SER A 53 -8.55 3.67 -1.26
CA SER A 53 -9.99 3.68 -0.95
C SER A 53 -10.26 4.27 0.43
N GLY A 54 -11.51 4.63 0.73
CA GLY A 54 -11.92 5.05 2.08
C GLY A 54 -11.69 3.97 3.16
N GLU A 55 -11.56 2.70 2.77
CA GLU A 55 -11.23 1.57 3.64
C GLU A 55 -9.73 1.24 3.67
N ASN A 56 -8.88 2.09 3.08
CA ASN A 56 -7.43 1.91 2.89
C ASN A 56 -7.07 0.75 1.97
N ASP A 57 -7.88 0.46 0.95
CA ASP A 57 -7.46 -0.42 -0.14
C ASP A 57 -6.56 0.32 -1.11
N TRP A 58 -5.56 -0.38 -1.62
CA TRP A 58 -4.66 0.15 -2.64
C TRP A 58 -5.35 0.20 -4.00
N MET A 59 -5.47 1.39 -4.60
CA MET A 59 -6.21 1.61 -5.84
C MET A 59 -5.29 1.47 -7.06
N VAL A 60 -4.71 0.29 -7.27
CA VAL A 60 -3.85 -0.02 -8.44
C VAL A 60 -4.49 -1.06 -9.35
N SER A 61 -4.21 -0.99 -10.65
CA SER A 61 -4.77 -1.89 -11.66
C SER A 61 -4.37 -3.35 -11.44
N CYS A 62 -3.08 -3.59 -11.21
CA CYS A 62 -2.51 -4.90 -10.94
C CYS A 62 -1.57 -4.85 -9.73
N PRO A 63 -2.03 -5.26 -8.53
CA PRO A 63 -1.20 -5.25 -7.32
C PRO A 63 0.11 -6.04 -7.48
N ARG A 64 0.10 -7.13 -8.25
CA ARG A 64 1.29 -7.95 -8.49
C ARG A 64 2.36 -7.19 -9.25
N GLU A 65 1.98 -6.54 -10.35
CA GLU A 65 2.91 -5.73 -11.17
C GLU A 65 3.44 -4.55 -10.38
N ALA A 66 2.57 -3.87 -9.62
CA ALA A 66 2.98 -2.77 -8.76
C ALA A 66 4.02 -3.22 -7.71
N ILE A 67 3.87 -4.41 -7.12
CA ILE A 67 4.86 -4.96 -6.17
C ILE A 67 6.20 -5.25 -6.85
N GLU A 68 6.20 -5.75 -8.09
CA GLU A 68 7.45 -5.99 -8.82
C GLU A 68 8.14 -4.66 -9.15
N GLN A 69 7.41 -3.64 -9.60
CA GLN A 69 7.96 -2.30 -9.84
C GLN A 69 8.55 -1.68 -8.56
N LEU A 70 7.87 -1.81 -7.42
CA LEU A 70 8.41 -1.38 -6.13
C LEU A 70 9.71 -2.12 -5.78
N ARG A 71 9.77 -3.42 -6.05
CA ARG A 71 10.96 -4.24 -5.79
C ARG A 71 12.16 -3.78 -6.64
N GLU A 72 11.93 -3.45 -7.90
CA GLU A 72 12.97 -2.91 -8.80
C GLU A 72 13.54 -1.58 -8.29
N LEU A 73 12.73 -0.80 -7.57
CA LEU A 73 13.14 0.45 -6.91
C LEU A 73 13.78 0.23 -5.53
N GLY A 74 14.03 -1.02 -5.11
CA GLY A 74 14.60 -1.34 -3.79
C GLY A 74 13.62 -1.17 -2.63
N ILE A 75 12.32 -1.11 -2.92
CA ILE A 75 11.25 -0.93 -1.94
C ILE A 75 10.67 -2.30 -1.63
N HIS A 76 10.78 -2.72 -0.37
CA HIS A 76 10.39 -4.06 0.06
C HIS A 76 9.30 -4.02 1.13
N PRO A 77 8.30 -4.92 1.04
CA PRO A 77 7.28 -5.00 2.06
C PRO A 77 7.81 -5.76 3.28
N PHE A 78 7.34 -5.35 4.46
CA PHE A 78 7.53 -6.07 5.72
C PHE A 78 6.55 -7.22 5.82
N LYS A 79 6.96 -8.33 6.43
CA LYS A 79 6.11 -9.51 6.60
C LYS A 79 4.98 -9.21 7.57
N THR A 80 5.29 -8.55 8.68
CA THR A 80 4.33 -8.18 9.72
C THR A 80 4.28 -6.67 9.97
N LYS A 81 3.13 -6.20 10.49
CA LYS A 81 2.98 -4.79 10.91
C LYS A 81 3.95 -4.44 12.04
N ASN A 82 4.32 -5.41 12.89
CA ASN A 82 5.25 -5.19 13.99
C ASN A 82 6.68 -4.94 13.47
N GLU A 83 7.15 -5.74 12.51
CA GLU A 83 8.45 -5.52 11.85
C GLU A 83 8.52 -4.14 11.21
N ALA A 84 7.49 -3.73 10.46
CA ALA A 84 7.40 -2.40 9.86
C ALA A 84 7.49 -1.29 10.91
N ARG A 85 6.84 -1.48 12.06
CA ARG A 85 6.85 -0.53 13.17
C ARG A 85 8.22 -0.44 13.84
N GLU A 86 8.88 -1.58 14.06
CA GLU A 86 10.22 -1.63 14.64
C GLU A 86 11.24 -0.94 13.74
N PHE A 87 11.20 -1.23 12.43
CA PHE A 87 12.01 -0.54 11.44
C PHE A 87 11.80 0.98 11.47
N ALA A 88 10.54 1.43 11.48
CA ALA A 88 10.23 2.85 11.54
C ALA A 88 10.74 3.52 12.83
N LYS A 89 10.63 2.84 13.98
CA LYS A 89 11.16 3.33 15.26
C LYS A 89 12.69 3.42 15.27
N LEU A 90 13.38 2.38 14.81
CA LEU A 90 14.84 2.33 14.80
C LEU A 90 15.43 3.45 13.93
N ASN A 91 14.75 3.78 12.83
CA ASN A 91 15.16 4.83 11.91
C ASN A 91 14.50 6.19 12.18
N GLN A 92 13.80 6.36 13.30
CA GLN A 92 13.19 7.63 13.73
C GLN A 92 12.25 8.24 12.66
N LEU A 93 11.44 7.40 12.00
CA LEU A 93 10.40 7.87 11.09
C LEU A 93 9.22 8.46 11.87
N ASP A 94 9.08 9.79 11.85
CA ASP A 94 8.07 10.51 12.62
C ASP A 94 6.64 10.42 12.04
N SER A 95 6.51 10.23 10.73
CA SER A 95 5.22 10.26 10.05
C SER A 95 5.16 9.23 8.94
N PHE A 96 4.32 8.21 9.12
CA PHE A 96 4.10 7.15 8.15
C PHE A 96 2.74 6.48 8.34
N ARG A 97 2.28 5.77 7.32
CA ARG A 97 1.12 4.88 7.31
C ARG A 97 1.51 3.50 6.82
N TYR A 98 0.67 2.53 7.10
CA TYR A 98 0.83 1.16 6.64
C TYR A 98 -0.07 0.93 5.43
N LEU A 99 0.53 0.55 4.32
CA LEU A 99 -0.19 0.02 3.17
C LEU A 99 -0.21 -1.50 3.29
N LYS A 100 -1.39 -2.09 3.51
CA LYS A 100 -1.54 -3.54 3.59
C LYS A 100 -1.69 -4.11 2.18
N ILE A 101 -0.99 -5.21 1.94
CA ILE A 101 -1.14 -6.08 0.76
C ILE A 101 -1.59 -7.46 1.19
#